data_AF-B8I366-F1
#
_entry.id   AF-B8I366-F1
#
_cell.length_a   1.000
_cell.length_b   1.000
_cell.length_c   1.000
_cell.angle_alpha   90.00
_cell.angle_beta   90.00
_cell.angle_gamma   90.00
#
_symmetry.space_group_name_H-M   'P 1'
#
loop_
_entity.id
_entity.type
_entity.pdbx_description
1 polymer ?
#
loop_
_entity_poly.entity_id
_entity_poly.type
_entity_poly.pdbx_seq_one_letter_code
_entity_poly.pdbx_strand_id
1 'polypeptide(L)'
;MSFLNDIEKKVLVFDGSMGIMLQSKGLEVGTCPEEWNITHPEMVKEIYTAYRDAGANVIQSNTFQSNLMKLSEYGLQDKHYDINFAGVSLAKEVMGDKGYVAASIGPLGKLLEPFGELTFEQAYNTFKEQVVAVTAGGADIISFETFTDVSEMRIALLASKENCNLPVICSISYEQNGRTLMGSDPAVCACILHSLGADMIGTNCSFGPEYMIKVAESYGKTGLKFSIKPNAGIPKTVDGNLVYDETPEKFAEYAQEFIKYGARLVGGCCGTRPEFIAEISKAVSGCDAVSFPLNVDFITSSSKAVAFSDIMGAGIGWIDINKEETLKKELLAGSISTITDAAMDLMEEDCELIAIDVDVPGENELLLSYVVKEAQTYLKQPFILKSNNPSALEAALRIYKGKAGVLTNNSSDVAGIMNKYGAVNVGGFISNEK
;
A
#
# COMPACT_ATOMS: atom_id res chain seq x y z
N MET A 1 20.33 -9.28 13.06
CA MET A 1 19.57 -10.07 12.05
C MET A 1 18.88 -9.08 11.13
N SER A 2 18.56 -9.44 9.88
CA SER A 2 17.86 -8.54 8.96
C SER A 2 16.55 -9.19 8.54
N PHE A 3 15.44 -8.48 8.72
CA PHE A 3 14.10 -8.93 8.36
C PHE A 3 14.04 -9.43 6.91
N LEU A 4 14.57 -8.63 5.98
CA LEU A 4 14.59 -8.98 4.55
C LEU A 4 15.34 -10.28 4.28
N ASN A 5 16.46 -10.52 4.95
CA ASN A 5 17.21 -11.77 4.79
C ASN A 5 16.50 -12.98 5.40
N ASP A 6 15.68 -12.78 6.43
CA ASP A 6 14.94 -13.86 7.07
C ASP A 6 13.76 -14.31 6.22
N ILE A 7 13.00 -13.38 5.64
CA ILE A 7 11.86 -13.69 4.73
C ILE A 7 12.32 -14.31 3.39
N GLU A 8 13.60 -14.22 3.04
CA GLU A 8 14.19 -15.01 1.95
C GLU A 8 14.26 -16.50 2.30
N LYS A 9 14.50 -16.83 3.57
CA LYS A 9 14.92 -18.16 4.00
C LYS A 9 13.83 -18.96 4.69
N LYS A 10 12.91 -18.29 5.37
CA LYS A 10 11.89 -18.93 6.20
C LYS A 10 10.60 -18.12 6.21
N VAL A 11 9.51 -18.77 6.58
CA VAL A 11 8.24 -18.11 6.88
C VAL A 11 8.31 -17.55 8.30
N LEU A 12 7.96 -16.28 8.45
CA LEU A 12 7.86 -15.58 9.73
C LEU A 12 6.41 -15.51 10.19
N VAL A 13 6.22 -15.32 11.50
CA VAL A 13 4.90 -15.19 12.13
C VAL A 13 4.69 -13.76 12.62
N PHE A 14 3.63 -13.12 12.16
CA PHE A 14 3.07 -11.89 12.72
C PHE A 14 2.25 -12.20 13.98
N ASP A 15 2.04 -11.18 14.80
CA ASP A 15 1.09 -11.21 15.90
C ASP A 15 -0.39 -11.16 15.45
N GLY A 16 -1.29 -11.03 16.43
CA GLY A 16 -2.75 -10.98 16.26
C GLY A 16 -3.35 -9.58 16.49
N SER A 17 -4.59 -9.54 16.97
CA SER A 17 -5.35 -8.30 17.19
C SER A 17 -4.93 -7.50 18.45
N MET A 18 -4.28 -6.36 18.23
CA MET A 18 -4.03 -5.37 19.30
C MET A 18 -5.34 -4.86 19.93
N GLY A 19 -6.31 -4.45 19.11
CA GLY A 19 -7.58 -3.85 19.59
C GLY A 19 -8.38 -4.79 20.50
N ILE A 20 -8.52 -6.07 20.14
CA ILE A 20 -9.23 -7.07 20.97
C ILE A 20 -8.49 -7.30 22.30
N MET A 21 -7.16 -7.30 22.28
CA MET A 21 -6.37 -7.47 23.49
C MET A 21 -6.48 -6.27 24.43
N LEU A 22 -6.46 -5.04 23.90
CA LEU A 22 -6.71 -3.82 24.68
C LEU A 22 -8.11 -3.80 25.28
N GLN A 23 -9.14 -4.12 24.50
CA GLN A 23 -10.51 -4.22 25.00
C GLN A 23 -10.64 -5.27 26.12
N SER A 24 -9.96 -6.42 25.98
CA SER A 24 -9.96 -7.45 27.04
C SER A 24 -9.27 -7.02 28.34
N LYS A 25 -8.44 -5.97 28.28
CA LYS A 25 -7.82 -5.32 29.45
C LYS A 25 -8.63 -4.12 29.98
N GLY A 26 -9.78 -3.81 29.38
CA GLY A 26 -10.68 -2.76 29.85
C GLY A 26 -10.66 -1.47 29.04
N LEU A 27 -10.08 -1.44 27.84
CA LEU A 27 -10.21 -0.29 26.94
C LEU A 27 -11.68 -0.10 26.54
N GLU A 28 -12.22 1.07 26.87
CA GLU A 28 -13.60 1.42 26.54
C GLU A 28 -13.77 1.74 25.05
N VAL A 29 -14.90 1.34 24.48
CA VAL A 29 -15.26 1.64 23.10
C VAL A 29 -15.40 3.16 22.91
N GLY A 30 -14.77 3.69 21.86
CA GLY A 30 -14.81 5.12 21.54
C GLY A 30 -13.69 5.94 22.18
N THR A 31 -12.81 5.33 22.98
CA THR A 31 -11.56 5.96 23.43
C THR A 31 -10.43 5.73 22.43
N CYS A 32 -9.31 6.47 22.56
CA CYS A 32 -8.12 6.31 21.71
C CYS A 32 -7.25 5.15 22.24
N PRO A 33 -7.13 4.02 21.52
CA PRO A 33 -6.29 2.90 21.94
C PRO A 33 -4.82 3.29 22.08
N GLU A 34 -4.31 4.16 21.21
CA GLU A 34 -2.91 4.55 21.15
C GLU A 34 -2.49 5.45 22.33
N GLU A 35 -3.42 6.15 22.99
CA GLU A 35 -3.12 6.91 24.21
C GLU A 35 -2.59 6.01 25.35
N TRP A 36 -2.94 4.73 25.35
CA TRP A 36 -2.44 3.75 26.33
C TRP A 36 -0.94 3.53 26.26
N ASN A 37 -0.29 3.88 25.14
CA ASN A 37 1.17 3.86 25.05
C ASN A 37 1.84 4.75 26.10
N ILE A 38 1.17 5.83 26.50
CA ILE A 38 1.67 6.78 27.51
C ILE A 38 0.99 6.54 28.86
N THR A 39 -0.33 6.33 28.84
CA THR A 39 -1.14 6.29 30.08
C THR A 39 -1.14 4.93 30.77
N HIS A 40 -0.99 3.84 30.01
CA HIS A 40 -1.04 2.45 30.50
C HIS A 40 0.08 1.56 29.88
N PRO A 41 1.35 2.00 29.90
CA PRO A 41 2.43 1.35 29.15
C PRO A 41 2.66 -0.12 29.56
N GLU A 42 2.50 -0.45 30.84
CA GLU A 42 2.67 -1.82 31.33
C GLU A 42 1.60 -2.77 30.76
N MET A 43 0.35 -2.31 30.62
CA MET A 43 -0.71 -3.12 30.00
C MET A 43 -0.44 -3.39 28.51
N VAL A 44 0.11 -2.40 27.81
CA VAL A 44 0.52 -2.53 26.40
C VAL A 44 1.70 -3.52 26.30
N LYS A 45 2.70 -3.42 27.18
CA LYS A 45 3.83 -4.37 27.24
C LYS A 45 3.39 -5.81 27.53
N GLU A 46 2.38 -6.01 28.37
CA GLU A 46 1.80 -7.33 28.61
C GLU A 46 1.20 -7.93 27.33
N ILE A 47 0.56 -7.13 26.47
CA ILE A 47 0.03 -7.60 25.18
C ILE A 47 1.16 -8.02 24.23
N TYR A 48 2.18 -7.16 24.08
CA TYR A 48 3.36 -7.52 23.29
C TYR A 48 4.04 -8.80 23.79
N THR A 49 4.14 -8.93 25.12
CA THR A 49 4.73 -10.10 25.77
C THR A 49 3.93 -11.36 25.44
N ALA A 50 2.60 -11.28 25.51
CA ALA A 50 1.72 -12.40 25.19
C ALA A 50 1.90 -12.88 23.73
N TYR A 51 2.00 -11.97 22.76
CA TYR A 51 2.21 -12.36 21.36
C TYR A 51 3.62 -12.87 21.08
N ARG A 52 4.66 -12.24 21.66
CA ARG A 52 6.03 -12.73 21.58
C ARG A 52 6.14 -14.15 22.13
N ASP A 53 5.58 -14.39 23.31
CA ASP A 53 5.65 -15.69 23.99
C ASP A 53 4.79 -16.76 23.29
N ALA A 54 3.76 -16.33 22.53
CA ALA A 54 3.02 -17.19 21.61
C ALA A 54 3.79 -17.57 20.33
N GLY A 55 5.00 -17.02 20.11
CA GLY A 55 5.84 -17.39 18.97
C GLY A 55 5.82 -16.40 17.81
N ALA A 56 5.24 -15.21 17.97
CA ALA A 56 5.37 -14.14 16.98
C ALA A 56 6.86 -13.80 16.74
N ASN A 57 7.28 -13.75 15.48
CA ASN A 57 8.60 -13.24 15.09
C ASN A 57 8.56 -11.73 14.82
N VAL A 58 7.38 -11.20 14.49
CA VAL A 58 7.14 -9.78 14.27
C VAL A 58 5.93 -9.36 15.09
N ILE A 59 6.10 -8.38 15.97
CA ILE A 59 5.00 -7.74 16.70
C ILE A 59 4.71 -6.36 16.12
N GLN A 60 3.44 -5.97 16.09
CA GLN A 60 2.99 -4.69 15.59
C GLN A 60 2.82 -3.70 16.74
N SER A 61 3.37 -2.49 16.61
CA SER A 61 3.19 -1.43 17.59
C SER A 61 1.73 -0.99 17.68
N ASN A 62 1.32 -0.47 18.84
CA ASN A 62 -0.01 0.08 19.06
C ASN A 62 -0.07 1.52 18.52
N THR A 63 0.04 1.66 17.19
CA THR A 63 0.16 2.95 16.51
C THR A 63 -0.77 3.07 15.29
N PHE A 64 -1.65 2.10 15.07
CA PHE A 64 -2.44 1.96 13.85
C PHE A 64 -3.12 3.26 13.41
N GLN A 65 -3.86 3.96 14.29
CA GLN A 65 -4.50 5.24 13.96
C GLN A 65 -3.84 6.45 14.61
N SER A 66 -2.59 6.35 15.06
CA SER A 66 -1.91 7.48 15.73
C SER A 66 -1.39 8.57 14.78
N ASN A 67 -2.11 8.88 13.71
CA ASN A 67 -1.81 10.01 12.84
C ASN A 67 -2.47 11.31 13.34
N LEU A 68 -1.98 12.48 12.90
CA LEU A 68 -2.50 13.78 13.35
C LEU A 68 -4.01 13.94 13.16
N MET A 69 -4.55 13.51 12.01
CA MET A 69 -5.98 13.68 11.71
C MET A 69 -6.83 12.91 12.70
N LYS A 70 -6.51 11.64 12.95
CA LYS A 70 -7.27 10.83 13.89
C LYS A 70 -7.08 11.26 15.35
N LEU A 71 -5.85 11.55 15.76
CA LEU A 71 -5.59 12.01 17.13
C LEU A 71 -6.30 13.33 17.45
N SER A 72 -6.54 14.18 16.43
CA SER A 72 -7.31 15.42 16.62
C SER A 72 -8.77 15.19 17.01
N GLU A 73 -9.39 14.07 16.60
CA GLU A 73 -10.74 13.70 17.01
C GLU A 73 -10.85 13.43 18.52
N TYR A 74 -9.71 13.09 19.15
CA TYR A 74 -9.59 12.86 20.59
C TYR A 74 -8.94 14.04 21.34
N GLY A 75 -8.58 15.12 20.66
CA GLY A 75 -7.83 16.24 21.26
C GLY A 75 -6.39 15.88 21.64
N LEU A 76 -5.79 14.88 20.99
CA LEU A 76 -4.46 14.34 21.28
C LEU A 76 -3.41 14.68 20.20
N GLN A 77 -3.73 15.55 19.24
CA GLN A 77 -2.82 15.90 18.15
C GLN A 77 -1.45 16.44 18.64
N ASP A 78 -1.43 17.17 19.75
CA ASP A 78 -0.20 17.73 20.32
C ASP A 78 0.70 16.65 20.96
N LYS A 79 0.17 15.45 21.21
CA LYS A 79 0.90 14.28 21.73
C LYS A 79 1.28 13.28 20.63
N HIS A 80 1.07 13.60 19.36
CA HIS A 80 1.28 12.69 18.23
C HIS A 80 2.66 12.02 18.24
N TYR A 81 3.72 12.81 18.41
CA TYR A 81 5.08 12.28 18.43
C TYR A 81 5.28 11.31 19.60
N ASP A 82 4.89 11.72 20.81
CA ASP A 82 5.10 10.94 22.04
C ASP A 82 4.31 9.63 22.01
N ILE A 83 3.07 9.64 21.49
CA ILE A 83 2.21 8.44 21.38
C ILE A 83 2.84 7.41 20.43
N ASN A 84 3.28 7.84 19.25
CA ASN A 84 3.92 6.97 18.26
C ASN A 84 5.26 6.44 18.77
N PHE A 85 6.10 7.33 19.28
CA PHE A 85 7.42 6.99 19.82
C PHE A 85 7.30 5.96 20.94
N ALA A 86 6.39 6.18 21.89
CA ALA A 86 6.17 5.27 23.01
C ALA A 86 5.65 3.90 22.53
N GLY A 87 4.67 3.88 21.62
CA GLY A 87 4.10 2.62 21.11
C GLY A 87 5.15 1.69 20.50
N VAL A 88 6.08 2.24 19.73
CA VAL A 88 7.19 1.46 19.16
C VAL A 88 8.25 1.12 20.21
N SER A 89 8.62 2.07 21.06
CA SER A 89 9.66 1.86 22.07
C SER A 89 9.29 0.74 23.06
N LEU A 90 8.02 0.68 23.48
CA LEU A 90 7.48 -0.39 24.33
C LEU A 90 7.55 -1.75 23.63
N ALA A 91 7.19 -1.81 22.35
CA ALA A 91 7.31 -3.03 21.57
C ALA A 91 8.78 -3.47 21.44
N LYS A 92 9.71 -2.53 21.21
CA LYS A 92 11.16 -2.82 21.14
C LYS A 92 11.73 -3.31 22.46
N GLU A 93 11.33 -2.71 23.59
CA GLU A 93 11.70 -3.15 24.93
C GLU A 93 11.29 -4.61 25.16
N VAL A 94 10.07 -4.99 24.77
CA VAL A 94 9.54 -6.34 24.93
C VAL A 94 10.18 -7.32 23.95
N MET A 95 10.36 -6.93 22.69
CA MET A 95 10.86 -7.84 21.66
C MET A 95 12.35 -8.15 21.85
N GLY A 96 13.15 -7.14 22.23
CA GLY A 96 14.60 -7.24 22.30
C GLY A 96 15.19 -7.80 20.99
N ASP A 97 16.16 -8.72 21.13
CA ASP A 97 16.81 -9.37 19.98
C ASP A 97 16.10 -10.64 19.48
N LYS A 98 14.90 -10.95 20.01
CA LYS A 98 14.18 -12.21 19.70
C LYS A 98 13.39 -12.15 18.38
N GLY A 99 13.28 -10.98 17.77
CA GLY A 99 12.62 -10.77 16.47
C GLY A 99 12.48 -9.29 16.16
N TYR A 100 11.39 -8.91 15.49
CA TYR A 100 11.25 -7.59 14.88
C TYR A 100 10.01 -6.85 15.38
N VAL A 101 10.06 -5.52 15.36
CA VAL A 101 8.92 -4.64 15.62
C VAL A 101 8.53 -3.93 14.33
N ALA A 102 7.28 -4.14 13.92
CA ALA A 102 6.67 -3.42 12.82
C ALA A 102 5.87 -2.23 13.36
N ALA A 103 6.17 -1.03 12.88
CA ALA A 103 5.34 0.14 13.11
C ALA A 103 4.02 -0.04 12.36
N SER A 104 2.91 -0.24 13.07
CA SER A 104 1.58 -0.32 12.46
C SER A 104 1.07 1.07 12.10
N ILE A 105 0.76 1.30 10.82
CA ILE A 105 0.19 2.55 10.32
C ILE A 105 -1.01 2.23 9.44
N GLY A 106 -2.18 2.75 9.81
CA GLY A 106 -3.45 2.58 9.09
C GLY A 106 -3.75 3.72 8.10
N PRO A 107 -4.84 3.59 7.33
CA PRO A 107 -5.32 4.66 6.46
C PRO A 107 -5.84 5.85 7.27
N LEU A 108 -5.93 7.02 6.62
CA LEU A 108 -6.38 8.27 7.24
C LEU A 108 -7.90 8.36 7.40
N GLY A 109 -8.64 7.44 6.78
CA GLY A 109 -10.10 7.36 6.89
C GLY A 109 -10.84 8.45 6.10
N LYS A 110 -10.16 9.15 5.19
CA LYS A 110 -10.74 10.16 4.29
C LYS A 110 -10.49 9.79 2.84
N LEU A 111 -11.47 10.06 1.97
CA LEU A 111 -11.31 9.86 0.54
C LEU A 111 -10.40 10.95 -0.07
N LEU A 112 -9.51 10.52 -0.96
CA LEU A 112 -8.66 11.40 -1.75
C LEU A 112 -9.47 12.19 -2.79
N GLU A 113 -8.96 13.36 -3.16
CA GLU A 113 -9.44 14.10 -4.33
C GLU A 113 -9.42 13.22 -5.61
N PRO A 114 -10.40 13.40 -6.53
CA PRO A 114 -11.53 14.34 -6.45
C PRO A 114 -12.77 13.78 -5.73
N PHE A 115 -12.71 12.54 -5.20
CA PHE A 115 -13.87 11.89 -4.57
C PHE A 115 -14.07 12.27 -3.11
N GLY A 116 -13.08 12.93 -2.50
CA GLY A 116 -13.18 13.54 -1.18
C GLY A 116 -12.29 14.79 -1.06
N GLU A 117 -12.09 15.23 0.17
CA GLU A 117 -11.39 16.48 0.51
C GLU A 117 -9.89 16.30 0.77
N LEU A 118 -9.40 15.05 0.86
CA LEU A 118 -8.02 14.79 1.22
C LEU A 118 -7.12 15.00 0.00
N THR A 119 -6.29 16.05 0.05
CA THR A 119 -5.27 16.30 -0.98
C THR A 119 -4.10 15.33 -0.84
N PHE A 120 -3.36 15.13 -1.93
CA PHE A 120 -2.10 14.37 -1.92
C PHE A 120 -1.13 14.87 -0.85
N GLU A 121 -0.92 16.19 -0.78
CA GLU A 121 0.05 16.80 0.13
C GLU A 121 -0.37 16.69 1.59
N GLN A 122 -1.67 16.80 1.90
CA GLN A 122 -2.17 16.56 3.26
C GLN A 122 -1.94 15.10 3.68
N ALA A 123 -2.26 14.14 2.81
CA ALA A 123 -2.03 12.73 3.08
C ALA A 123 -0.54 12.43 3.28
N TYR A 124 0.31 12.90 2.36
CA TYR A 124 1.75 12.73 2.41
C TYR A 124 2.36 13.27 3.71
N ASN A 125 2.04 14.51 4.07
CA ASN A 125 2.59 15.13 5.27
C ASN A 125 2.12 14.42 6.56
N THR A 126 0.85 13.99 6.60
CA THR A 126 0.31 13.24 7.74
C THR A 126 1.02 11.89 7.92
N PHE A 127 1.24 11.14 6.83
CA PHE A 127 2.01 9.88 6.91
C PHE A 127 3.48 10.12 7.25
N LYS A 128 4.10 11.15 6.68
CA LYS A 128 5.50 11.51 6.93
C LYS A 128 5.74 11.75 8.42
N GLU A 129 4.91 12.55 9.07
CA GLU A 129 5.06 12.86 10.49
C GLU A 129 4.98 11.59 11.34
N GLN A 130 4.03 10.70 11.02
CA GLN A 130 3.90 9.44 11.73
C GLN A 130 5.11 8.53 11.51
N VAL A 131 5.57 8.37 10.26
CA VAL A 131 6.78 7.61 9.88
C VAL A 131 8.00 8.11 10.66
N VAL A 132 8.20 9.43 10.75
CA VAL A 132 9.32 10.02 11.48
C VAL A 132 9.27 9.64 12.96
N ALA A 133 8.10 9.74 13.59
CA ALA A 133 7.94 9.44 15.02
C ALA A 133 8.15 7.94 15.33
N VAL A 134 7.56 7.04 14.54
CA VAL A 134 7.72 5.59 14.75
C VAL A 134 9.14 5.12 14.44
N THR A 135 9.82 5.73 13.47
CA THR A 135 11.23 5.46 13.17
C THR A 135 12.12 5.87 14.34
N ALA A 136 11.87 7.05 14.92
CA ALA A 136 12.59 7.51 16.10
C ALA A 136 12.39 6.60 17.32
N GLY A 137 11.20 5.99 17.44
CA GLY A 137 10.90 4.97 18.46
C GLY A 137 11.65 3.64 18.28
N GLY A 138 12.40 3.47 17.19
CA GLY A 138 13.27 2.32 16.94
C GLY A 138 12.62 1.17 16.19
N ALA A 139 11.60 1.43 15.37
CA ALA A 139 10.95 0.41 14.55
C ALA A 139 11.95 -0.30 13.62
N ASP A 140 11.74 -1.60 13.39
CA ASP A 140 12.54 -2.37 12.43
C ASP A 140 11.92 -2.38 11.04
N ILE A 141 10.60 -2.19 10.96
CA ILE A 141 9.78 -2.30 9.75
C ILE A 141 8.69 -1.21 9.80
N ILE A 142 8.38 -0.57 8.67
CA ILE A 142 7.15 0.20 8.51
C ILE A 142 6.09 -0.72 7.91
N SER A 143 4.97 -0.92 8.61
CA SER A 143 3.88 -1.78 8.16
C SER A 143 2.61 -0.96 7.98
N PHE A 144 2.35 -0.57 6.73
CA PHE A 144 1.07 0.01 6.36
C PHE A 144 0.03 -1.10 6.25
N GLU A 145 -1.09 -0.97 6.95
CA GLU A 145 -2.13 -2.00 7.00
C GLU A 145 -3.54 -1.47 6.83
N THR A 146 -4.44 -2.32 6.33
CA THR A 146 -5.87 -2.03 6.17
C THR A 146 -6.19 -0.90 5.19
N PHE A 147 -5.31 -0.58 4.25
CA PHE A 147 -5.64 0.42 3.22
C PHE A 147 -6.64 -0.17 2.21
N THR A 148 -7.64 0.61 1.86
CA THR A 148 -8.72 0.21 0.94
C THR A 148 -8.65 0.95 -0.40
N ASP A 149 -7.66 1.84 -0.58
CA ASP A 149 -7.33 2.51 -1.83
C ASP A 149 -5.81 2.42 -2.07
N VAL A 150 -5.42 1.86 -3.22
CA VAL A 150 -4.01 1.77 -3.63
C VAL A 150 -3.40 3.16 -3.81
N SER A 151 -4.19 4.17 -4.17
CA SER A 151 -3.73 5.55 -4.34
C SER A 151 -3.25 6.14 -3.02
N GLU A 152 -4.00 5.94 -1.94
CA GLU A 152 -3.61 6.36 -0.59
C GLU A 152 -2.37 5.58 -0.11
N MET A 153 -2.32 4.27 -0.35
CA MET A 153 -1.15 3.44 -0.02
C MET A 153 0.11 3.92 -0.77
N ARG A 154 0.01 4.34 -2.04
CA ARG A 154 1.15 4.91 -2.76
C ARG A 154 1.69 6.16 -2.07
N ILE A 155 0.80 7.04 -1.58
CA ILE A 155 1.19 8.26 -0.86
C ILE A 155 1.91 7.90 0.44
N ALA A 156 1.37 6.94 1.20
CA ALA A 156 1.97 6.43 2.42
C ALA A 156 3.36 5.82 2.17
N LEU A 157 3.50 5.00 1.12
CA LEU A 157 4.78 4.41 0.73
C LEU A 157 5.80 5.48 0.34
N LEU A 158 5.41 6.48 -0.46
CA LEU A 158 6.29 7.61 -0.80
C LEU A 158 6.74 8.37 0.45
N ALA A 159 5.83 8.66 1.37
CA ALA A 159 6.17 9.31 2.63
C ALA A 159 7.17 8.48 3.44
N SER A 160 7.05 7.15 3.42
CA SER A 160 8.00 6.24 4.07
C SER A 160 9.37 6.25 3.41
N LYS A 161 9.44 5.96 2.09
CA LYS A 161 10.71 5.83 1.36
C LYS A 161 11.50 7.14 1.29
N GLU A 162 10.83 8.29 1.37
CA GLU A 162 11.49 9.60 1.36
C GLU A 162 11.97 10.07 2.75
N ASN A 163 11.52 9.44 3.85
CA ASN A 163 11.80 9.91 5.22
C ASN A 163 12.40 8.85 6.15
N CYS A 164 12.54 7.59 5.71
CA CYS A 164 13.29 6.56 6.43
C CYS A 164 13.87 5.51 5.45
N ASN A 165 14.77 4.66 5.96
CA ASN A 165 15.39 3.56 5.20
C ASN A 165 14.95 2.16 5.69
N LEU A 166 13.86 2.10 6.47
CA LEU A 166 13.36 0.83 6.99
C LEU A 166 12.65 0.04 5.87
N PRO A 167 12.67 -1.31 5.94
CA PRO A 167 11.79 -2.15 5.12
C PRO A 167 10.33 -1.73 5.25
N VAL A 168 9.61 -1.71 4.13
CA VAL A 168 8.19 -1.31 4.09
C VAL A 168 7.30 -2.47 3.63
N ILE A 169 6.29 -2.78 4.44
CA ILE A 169 5.20 -3.70 4.09
C ILE A 169 3.97 -2.86 3.73
N CYS A 170 3.40 -3.10 2.54
CA CYS A 170 2.20 -2.41 2.07
C CYS A 170 1.02 -3.39 2.00
N SER A 171 0.17 -3.38 3.03
CA SER A 171 -0.98 -4.28 3.13
C SER A 171 -2.31 -3.62 2.74
N ILE A 172 -2.97 -4.21 1.75
CA ILE A 172 -4.27 -3.77 1.20
C ILE A 172 -5.39 -4.69 1.70
N SER A 173 -6.51 -4.09 2.10
CA SER A 173 -7.77 -4.80 2.39
C SER A 173 -8.69 -4.78 1.17
N TYR A 174 -9.30 -5.92 0.88
CA TYR A 174 -10.20 -6.11 -0.27
C TYR A 174 -11.63 -6.38 0.18
N GLU A 175 -12.58 -5.85 -0.58
CA GLU A 175 -14.01 -6.13 -0.45
C GLU A 175 -14.35 -7.54 -0.94
N GLN A 176 -15.55 -8.02 -0.63
CA GLN A 176 -16.01 -9.39 -0.92
C GLN A 176 -15.93 -9.76 -2.41
N ASN A 177 -16.00 -8.78 -3.30
CA ASN A 177 -15.85 -8.96 -4.75
C ASN A 177 -14.39 -9.17 -5.22
N GLY A 178 -13.42 -9.15 -4.30
CA GLY A 178 -12.00 -9.35 -4.58
C GLY A 178 -11.27 -8.09 -5.04
N ARG A 179 -11.85 -6.92 -4.81
CA ARG A 179 -11.32 -5.63 -5.25
C ARG A 179 -11.21 -4.66 -4.08
N THR A 180 -10.36 -3.65 -4.22
CA THR A 180 -10.31 -2.52 -3.28
C THR A 180 -11.60 -1.69 -3.35
N LEU A 181 -11.79 -0.76 -2.42
CA LEU A 181 -12.94 0.17 -2.43
C LEU A 181 -13.02 0.93 -3.77
N MET A 182 -11.85 1.26 -4.35
CA MET A 182 -11.73 1.96 -5.63
C MET A 182 -11.64 1.03 -6.85
N GLY A 183 -11.85 -0.28 -6.68
CA GLY A 183 -12.02 -1.25 -7.76
C GLY A 183 -10.73 -1.93 -8.27
N SER A 184 -9.58 -1.67 -7.66
CA SER A 184 -8.30 -2.30 -8.02
C SER A 184 -8.29 -3.78 -7.65
N ASP A 185 -7.79 -4.64 -8.54
CA ASP A 185 -7.55 -6.05 -8.21
C ASP A 185 -6.21 -6.25 -7.48
N PRO A 186 -6.01 -7.40 -6.81
CA PRO A 186 -4.82 -7.62 -5.99
C PRO A 186 -3.52 -7.67 -6.80
N ALA A 187 -3.51 -8.27 -7.99
CA ALA A 187 -2.30 -8.36 -8.80
C ALA A 187 -1.86 -6.97 -9.31
N VAL A 188 -2.81 -6.12 -9.72
CA VAL A 188 -2.53 -4.72 -10.08
C VAL A 188 -1.97 -3.94 -8.89
N CYS A 189 -2.59 -4.06 -7.71
CA CYS A 189 -2.06 -3.40 -6.50
C CYS A 189 -0.63 -3.86 -6.19
N ALA A 190 -0.37 -5.16 -6.28
CA ALA A 190 0.94 -5.75 -6.05
C ALA A 190 2.00 -5.19 -7.02
N CYS A 191 1.70 -5.13 -8.32
CA CYS A 191 2.59 -4.58 -9.35
C CYS A 191 2.91 -3.09 -9.09
N ILE A 192 1.92 -2.28 -8.72
CA ILE A 192 2.09 -0.85 -8.42
C ILE A 192 3.00 -0.65 -7.22
N LEU A 193 2.72 -1.35 -6.11
CA LEU A 193 3.42 -1.16 -4.86
C LEU A 193 4.85 -1.69 -4.94
N HIS A 194 5.05 -2.82 -5.61
CA HIS A 194 6.38 -3.35 -5.88
C HIS A 194 7.22 -2.38 -6.71
N SER A 195 6.67 -1.80 -7.78
CA SER A 195 7.44 -0.88 -8.62
C SER A 195 7.81 0.41 -7.87
N LEU A 196 6.96 0.85 -6.94
CA LEU A 196 7.20 2.01 -6.07
C LEU A 196 8.20 1.73 -4.93
N GLY A 197 8.73 0.50 -4.84
CA GLY A 197 9.79 0.13 -3.90
C GLY A 197 9.32 -0.42 -2.56
N ALA A 198 8.10 -0.97 -2.49
CA ALA A 198 7.68 -1.79 -1.36
C ALA A 198 8.55 -3.04 -1.26
N ASP A 199 9.04 -3.34 -0.05
CA ASP A 199 9.88 -4.52 0.18
C ASP A 199 9.03 -5.80 0.32
N MET A 200 7.77 -5.66 0.72
CA MET A 200 6.78 -6.74 0.74
C MET A 200 5.37 -6.16 0.53
N ILE A 201 4.56 -6.85 -0.27
CA ILE A 201 3.12 -6.56 -0.38
C ILE A 201 2.36 -7.34 0.70
N GLY A 202 1.13 -6.94 1.03
CA GLY A 202 0.37 -7.63 2.07
C GLY A 202 -1.14 -7.57 1.87
N THR A 203 -1.85 -8.35 2.67
CA THR A 203 -3.29 -8.18 2.86
C THR A 203 -3.72 -8.54 4.28
N ASN A 204 -4.69 -7.81 4.82
CA ASN A 204 -5.20 -8.02 6.18
C ASN A 204 -6.65 -7.53 6.34
N CYS A 205 -7.26 -7.90 7.48
CA CYS A 205 -8.59 -7.45 7.97
C CYS A 205 -9.82 -7.78 7.11
N SER A 206 -9.68 -8.12 5.83
CA SER A 206 -10.81 -8.27 4.89
C SER A 206 -11.91 -9.23 5.37
N PHE A 207 -11.74 -10.53 5.17
CA PHE A 207 -12.70 -11.56 5.57
C PHE A 207 -11.96 -12.70 6.29
N GLY A 208 -12.66 -13.81 6.50
CA GLY A 208 -12.06 -15.02 7.03
C GLY A 208 -10.99 -15.62 6.11
N PRO A 209 -10.20 -16.58 6.62
CA PRO A 209 -9.04 -17.12 5.92
C PRO A 209 -9.38 -17.80 4.59
N GLU A 210 -10.54 -18.47 4.49
CA GLU A 210 -11.01 -19.10 3.24
C GLU A 210 -11.12 -18.09 2.08
N TYR A 211 -11.65 -16.90 2.37
CA TYR A 211 -11.79 -15.85 1.37
C TYR A 211 -10.42 -15.37 0.88
N MET A 212 -9.48 -15.21 1.81
CA MET A 212 -8.16 -14.68 1.52
C MET A 212 -7.28 -15.64 0.70
N ILE A 213 -7.68 -16.89 0.53
CA ILE A 213 -7.03 -17.82 -0.42
C ILE A 213 -7.06 -17.26 -1.85
N LYS A 214 -8.17 -16.63 -2.27
CA LYS A 214 -8.26 -16.03 -3.60
C LYS A 214 -7.29 -14.85 -3.77
N VAL A 215 -7.09 -14.07 -2.71
CA VAL A 215 -6.12 -12.97 -2.70
C VAL A 215 -4.70 -13.54 -2.74
N ALA A 216 -4.41 -14.57 -1.94
CA ALA A 216 -3.13 -15.27 -1.94
C ALA A 216 -2.80 -15.87 -3.32
N GLU A 217 -3.77 -16.50 -4.00
CA GLU A 217 -3.61 -17.00 -5.36
C GLU A 217 -3.28 -15.87 -6.35
N SER A 218 -3.97 -14.74 -6.25
CA SER A 218 -3.72 -13.56 -7.08
C SER A 218 -2.32 -12.98 -6.85
N TYR A 219 -1.86 -12.90 -5.59
CA TYR A 219 -0.50 -12.49 -5.27
C TYR A 219 0.54 -13.50 -5.75
N GLY A 220 0.29 -14.81 -5.60
CA GLY A 220 1.17 -15.87 -6.08
C GLY A 220 1.45 -15.80 -7.58
N LYS A 221 0.47 -15.37 -8.39
CA LYS A 221 0.64 -15.16 -9.85
C LYS A 221 1.64 -14.06 -10.22
N THR A 222 1.96 -13.15 -9.30
CA THR A 222 2.97 -12.10 -9.49
C THR A 222 4.39 -12.59 -9.17
N GLY A 223 4.50 -13.70 -8.43
CA GLY A 223 5.74 -14.21 -7.87
C GLY A 223 6.35 -13.35 -6.74
N LEU A 224 5.67 -12.28 -6.33
CA LEU A 224 6.07 -11.47 -5.19
C LEU A 224 5.82 -12.19 -3.88
N LYS A 225 6.65 -11.87 -2.89
CA LYS A 225 6.49 -12.31 -1.52
C LYS A 225 5.47 -11.43 -0.83
N PHE A 226 4.64 -12.03 -0.01
CA PHE A 226 3.59 -11.29 0.66
C PHE A 226 3.36 -11.69 2.11
N SER A 227 2.82 -10.75 2.87
CA SER A 227 2.24 -10.98 4.18
C SER A 227 0.74 -11.20 4.11
N ILE A 228 0.19 -11.98 5.03
CA ILE A 228 -1.25 -12.23 5.11
C ILE A 228 -1.73 -12.36 6.56
N LYS A 229 -2.73 -11.57 6.94
CA LYS A 229 -3.32 -11.54 8.29
C LYS A 229 -4.86 -11.57 8.21
N PRO A 230 -5.50 -12.74 8.09
CA PRO A 230 -6.95 -12.86 8.07
C PRO A 230 -7.61 -12.49 9.39
N ASN A 231 -8.90 -12.14 9.33
CA ASN A 231 -9.74 -12.18 10.52
C ASN A 231 -10.01 -13.63 10.92
N ALA A 232 -10.33 -13.88 12.19
CA ALA A 232 -10.74 -15.20 12.72
C ALA A 232 -12.16 -15.61 12.23
N GLY A 233 -12.43 -15.50 10.93
CA GLY A 233 -13.73 -15.69 10.33
C GLY A 233 -14.56 -14.40 10.20
N ILE A 234 -15.82 -14.56 9.83
CA ILE A 234 -16.78 -13.45 9.71
C ILE A 234 -17.34 -13.20 11.12
N PRO A 235 -17.27 -11.96 11.65
CA PRO A 235 -17.78 -11.67 12.97
C PRO A 235 -19.30 -11.81 13.03
N LYS A 236 -19.80 -12.33 14.15
CA LYS A 236 -21.22 -12.34 14.50
C LYS A 236 -21.46 -11.44 15.69
N THR A 237 -22.55 -10.68 15.67
CA THR A 237 -22.95 -9.90 16.84
C THR A 237 -23.75 -10.80 17.80
N VAL A 238 -23.20 -11.04 18.99
CA VAL A 238 -23.86 -11.76 20.09
C VAL A 238 -23.84 -10.84 21.30
N ASP A 239 -25.01 -10.47 21.81
CA ASP A 239 -25.17 -9.56 22.97
C ASP A 239 -24.40 -8.23 22.84
N GLY A 240 -24.36 -7.67 21.63
CA GLY A 240 -23.65 -6.42 21.33
C GLY A 240 -22.13 -6.55 21.17
N ASN A 241 -21.58 -7.76 21.34
CA ASN A 241 -20.16 -8.06 21.14
C ASN A 241 -19.92 -8.78 19.82
N LEU A 242 -18.76 -8.53 19.20
CA LEU A 242 -18.32 -9.27 18.02
C LEU A 242 -17.68 -10.60 18.46
N VAL A 243 -18.26 -11.71 18.02
CA VAL A 243 -17.80 -13.08 18.28
C VAL A 243 -17.34 -13.71 16.96
N TYR A 244 -16.24 -14.46 17.04
CA TYR A 244 -15.60 -15.15 15.93
C TYR A 244 -15.66 -16.65 16.19
N ASP A 245 -16.16 -17.44 15.22
CA ASP A 245 -16.38 -18.88 15.40
C ASP A 245 -15.16 -19.74 15.01
N GLU A 246 -14.17 -19.16 14.35
CA GLU A 246 -12.99 -19.89 13.87
C GLU A 246 -12.10 -20.32 15.04
N THR A 247 -11.64 -21.58 15.05
CA THR A 247 -10.73 -22.06 16.11
C THR A 247 -9.26 -21.83 15.75
N PRO A 248 -8.35 -21.70 16.74
CA PRO A 248 -6.91 -21.58 16.50
C PRO A 248 -6.34 -22.67 15.58
N GLU A 249 -6.73 -23.92 15.78
CA GLU A 249 -6.22 -25.07 15.02
C GLU A 249 -6.66 -24.98 13.55
N LYS A 250 -7.94 -24.66 13.33
CA LYS A 250 -8.47 -24.54 11.97
C LYS A 250 -7.87 -23.34 11.24
N PHE A 251 -7.67 -22.22 11.94
CA PHE A 251 -7.01 -21.05 11.41
C PHE A 251 -5.56 -21.34 10.97
N ALA A 252 -4.82 -22.14 11.75
CA ALA A 252 -3.44 -22.50 11.46
C ALA A 252 -3.28 -23.38 10.21
N GLU A 253 -4.29 -24.21 9.87
CA GLU A 253 -4.29 -24.96 8.59
C GLU A 253 -4.25 -24.03 7.38
N TYR A 254 -4.96 -22.90 7.43
CA TYR A 254 -4.94 -21.91 6.35
C TYR A 254 -3.59 -21.20 6.23
N ALA A 255 -2.85 -21.03 7.32
CA ALA A 255 -1.50 -20.46 7.27
C ALA A 255 -0.58 -21.30 6.38
N GLN A 256 -0.65 -22.63 6.48
CA GLN A 256 0.09 -23.53 5.59
C GLN A 256 -0.38 -23.43 4.13
N GLU A 257 -1.68 -23.25 3.91
CA GLU A 257 -2.23 -23.07 2.56
C GLU A 257 -1.71 -21.77 1.92
N PHE A 258 -1.65 -20.66 2.65
CA PHE A 258 -1.11 -19.39 2.12
C PHE A 258 0.37 -19.51 1.71
N ILE A 259 1.17 -20.31 2.43
CA ILE A 259 2.57 -20.54 2.11
C ILE A 259 2.71 -21.20 0.73
N LYS A 260 1.78 -22.08 0.34
CA LYS A 260 1.77 -22.72 -0.99
C LYS A 260 1.64 -21.71 -2.12
N TYR A 261 1.07 -20.52 -1.86
CA TYR A 261 0.97 -19.43 -2.84
C TYR A 261 2.11 -18.41 -2.74
N GLY A 262 3.04 -18.57 -1.79
CA GLY A 262 4.21 -17.71 -1.65
C GLY A 262 4.20 -16.75 -0.46
N ALA A 263 3.26 -16.92 0.49
CA ALA A 263 3.30 -16.15 1.72
C ALA A 263 4.63 -16.33 2.47
N ARG A 264 5.14 -15.25 3.06
CA ARG A 264 6.39 -15.24 3.85
C ARG A 264 6.22 -14.73 5.26
N LEU A 265 5.09 -14.11 5.54
CA LEU A 265 4.80 -13.55 6.83
C LEU A 265 3.30 -13.73 7.11
N VAL A 266 2.96 -14.66 8.00
CA VAL A 266 1.59 -15.04 8.29
C VAL A 266 1.21 -14.64 9.70
N GLY A 267 0.00 -14.16 9.93
CA GLY A 267 -0.47 -13.84 11.27
C GLY A 267 -1.98 -13.71 11.31
N GLY A 268 -2.48 -12.92 12.25
CA GLY A 268 -3.91 -12.70 12.41
C GLY A 268 -4.28 -11.22 12.51
N CYS A 269 -5.49 -10.88 12.11
CA CYS A 269 -6.09 -9.55 12.28
C CYS A 269 -7.22 -9.65 13.31
N CYS A 270 -8.42 -9.11 13.03
CA CYS A 270 -9.50 -9.03 14.01
C CYS A 270 -9.96 -10.42 14.48
N GLY A 271 -10.15 -10.56 15.79
CA GLY A 271 -10.54 -11.82 16.45
C GLY A 271 -9.39 -12.76 16.81
N THR A 272 -8.15 -12.48 16.38
CA THR A 272 -7.01 -13.38 16.64
C THR A 272 -6.27 -13.02 17.94
N ARG A 273 -6.22 -13.99 18.86
CA ARG A 273 -5.59 -13.90 20.18
C ARG A 273 -4.28 -14.72 20.22
N PRO A 274 -3.47 -14.65 21.30
CA PRO A 274 -2.19 -15.38 21.40
C PRO A 274 -2.29 -16.88 21.08
N GLU A 275 -3.39 -17.55 21.43
CA GLU A 275 -3.64 -18.95 21.10
C GLU A 275 -3.64 -19.25 19.59
N PHE A 276 -4.14 -18.33 18.76
CA PHE A 276 -4.07 -18.45 17.28
C PHE A 276 -2.62 -18.35 16.81
N ILE A 277 -1.86 -17.42 17.35
CA ILE A 277 -0.47 -17.20 16.97
C ILE A 277 0.40 -18.39 17.39
N ALA A 278 0.12 -19.02 18.53
CA ALA A 278 0.78 -20.24 18.97
C ALA A 278 0.53 -21.41 18.00
N GLU A 279 -0.71 -21.60 17.55
CA GLU A 279 -1.02 -22.66 16.57
C GLU A 279 -0.42 -22.35 15.19
N ILE A 280 -0.47 -21.10 14.71
CA ILE A 280 0.21 -20.70 13.47
C ILE A 280 1.72 -20.98 13.60
N SER A 281 2.36 -20.55 14.68
CA SER A 281 3.80 -20.73 14.90
C SER A 281 4.19 -22.20 14.89
N LYS A 282 3.39 -23.08 15.50
CA LYS A 282 3.60 -24.54 15.44
C LYS A 282 3.43 -25.06 14.01
N ALA A 283 2.37 -24.64 13.32
CA ALA A 283 2.00 -25.13 12.01
C ALA A 283 3.01 -24.74 10.92
N VAL A 284 3.65 -23.57 11.02
CA VAL A 284 4.63 -23.10 10.03
C VAL A 284 6.08 -23.43 10.39
N SER A 285 6.30 -23.97 11.59
CA SER A 285 7.63 -24.40 12.03
C SER A 285 8.15 -25.52 11.12
N GLY A 286 9.26 -25.26 10.43
CA GLY A 286 9.85 -26.21 9.49
C GLY A 286 9.19 -26.25 8.11
N CYS A 287 8.24 -25.36 7.79
CA CYS A 287 7.77 -25.18 6.43
C CYS A 287 8.85 -24.47 5.59
N ASP A 288 9.18 -25.05 4.44
CA ASP A 288 10.06 -24.41 3.47
C ASP A 288 9.35 -23.25 2.76
N ALA A 289 10.12 -22.20 2.47
CA ALA A 289 9.68 -21.07 1.68
C ALA A 289 9.44 -21.48 0.21
N VAL A 290 8.22 -21.26 -0.31
CA VAL A 290 7.88 -21.53 -1.72
C VAL A 290 8.03 -20.28 -2.58
N SER A 291 8.93 -20.29 -3.56
CA SER A 291 9.17 -19.15 -4.46
C SER A 291 8.66 -19.42 -5.88
N PHE A 292 8.23 -18.36 -6.56
CA PHE A 292 7.76 -18.39 -7.93
C PHE A 292 8.57 -17.43 -8.80
N PRO A 293 8.63 -17.62 -10.13
CA PRO A 293 9.18 -16.63 -11.04
C PRO A 293 8.43 -15.30 -10.92
N LEU A 294 9.16 -14.19 -10.93
CA LEU A 294 8.56 -12.86 -10.95
C LEU A 294 7.77 -12.64 -12.24
N ASN A 295 6.58 -12.05 -12.10
CA ASN A 295 5.67 -11.70 -13.18
C ASN A 295 5.05 -10.34 -12.87
N VAL A 296 5.85 -9.28 -13.07
CA VAL A 296 5.53 -7.88 -12.72
C VAL A 296 5.86 -6.89 -13.85
N ASP A 297 6.06 -7.43 -15.05
CA ASP A 297 6.45 -6.72 -16.27
C ASP A 297 5.22 -6.11 -16.97
N PHE A 298 4.58 -5.17 -16.27
CA PHE A 298 3.39 -4.46 -16.70
C PHE A 298 3.56 -2.95 -16.57
N ILE A 299 2.86 -2.18 -17.40
CA ILE A 299 2.41 -0.83 -17.06
C ILE A 299 0.98 -0.89 -16.55
N THR A 300 0.62 -0.05 -15.59
CA THR A 300 -0.69 -0.12 -14.94
C THR A 300 -1.30 1.26 -14.76
N SER A 301 -2.63 1.33 -14.82
CA SER A 301 -3.39 2.36 -14.12
C SER A 301 -3.66 1.89 -12.68
N SER A 302 -4.58 2.55 -11.97
CA SER A 302 -5.04 2.06 -10.67
C SER A 302 -5.86 0.77 -10.76
N SER A 303 -6.36 0.37 -11.93
CA SER A 303 -7.31 -0.75 -12.07
C SER A 303 -7.12 -1.64 -13.30
N LYS A 304 -6.22 -1.30 -14.22
CA LYS A 304 -5.88 -2.10 -15.40
C LYS A 304 -4.37 -2.26 -15.50
N ALA A 305 -3.94 -3.35 -16.15
CA ALA A 305 -2.54 -3.61 -16.48
C ALA A 305 -2.41 -4.04 -17.94
N VAL A 306 -1.31 -3.64 -18.58
CA VAL A 306 -0.89 -4.09 -19.91
C VAL A 306 0.54 -4.62 -19.79
N ALA A 307 0.77 -5.85 -20.24
CA ALA A 307 2.08 -6.47 -20.18
C ALA A 307 3.05 -5.78 -21.14
N PHE A 308 4.34 -5.74 -20.81
CA PHE A 308 5.36 -5.14 -21.67
C PHE A 308 5.40 -5.77 -23.07
N SER A 309 5.14 -7.08 -23.17
CA SER A 309 5.04 -7.81 -24.44
C SER A 309 3.92 -7.30 -25.35
N ASP A 310 2.87 -6.71 -24.77
CA ASP A 310 1.64 -6.38 -25.48
C ASP A 310 1.60 -4.90 -25.89
N ILE A 311 2.53 -4.08 -25.37
CA ILE A 311 2.60 -2.63 -25.66
C ILE A 311 2.74 -2.36 -27.16
N MET A 312 3.53 -3.15 -27.89
CA MET A 312 3.78 -2.92 -29.32
C MET A 312 2.53 -3.12 -30.19
N GLY A 313 1.58 -3.95 -29.75
CA GLY A 313 0.35 -4.26 -30.48
C GLY A 313 -0.89 -3.53 -29.98
N ALA A 314 -0.77 -2.77 -28.89
CA ALA A 314 -1.88 -2.06 -28.25
C ALA A 314 -2.33 -0.85 -29.08
N GLY A 315 -3.63 -0.63 -29.16
CA GLY A 315 -4.22 0.65 -29.54
C GLY A 315 -3.87 1.71 -28.50
N ILE A 316 -3.30 2.81 -28.97
CA ILE A 316 -2.89 3.94 -28.12
C ILE A 316 -3.73 5.15 -28.49
N GLY A 317 -4.58 5.58 -27.55
CA GLY A 317 -5.25 6.87 -27.61
C GLY A 317 -4.29 7.98 -27.19
N TRP A 318 -4.40 9.17 -27.79
CA TRP A 318 -3.45 10.26 -27.57
C TRP A 318 -4.13 11.52 -27.03
N ILE A 319 -3.57 12.07 -25.95
CA ILE A 319 -3.75 13.47 -25.58
C ILE A 319 -2.46 14.20 -25.95
N ASP A 320 -2.43 14.77 -27.16
CA ASP A 320 -1.25 15.43 -27.74
C ASP A 320 -1.58 16.89 -28.10
N ILE A 321 -1.24 17.80 -27.20
CA ILE A 321 -1.56 19.24 -27.40
C ILE A 321 -0.71 19.86 -28.51
N ASN A 322 0.37 19.21 -28.96
CA ASN A 322 1.17 19.73 -30.06
C ASN A 322 0.55 19.43 -31.42
N LYS A 323 -0.42 18.50 -31.49
CA LYS A 323 -1.20 18.19 -32.70
C LYS A 323 -2.55 18.91 -32.75
N GLU A 324 -2.99 19.51 -31.65
CA GLU A 324 -4.31 20.15 -31.51
C GLU A 324 -4.21 21.61 -31.05
N GLU A 325 -4.34 22.54 -32.01
CA GLU A 325 -4.15 23.97 -31.74
C GLU A 325 -5.17 24.56 -30.75
N THR A 326 -6.43 24.11 -30.81
CA THR A 326 -7.49 24.52 -29.88
C THR A 326 -7.19 24.05 -28.46
N LEU A 327 -6.90 22.76 -28.30
CA LEU A 327 -6.55 22.15 -27.01
C LEU A 327 -5.35 22.85 -26.37
N LYS A 328 -4.29 23.10 -27.17
CA LYS A 328 -3.12 23.85 -26.71
C LYS A 328 -3.46 25.23 -26.17
N LYS A 329 -4.23 26.00 -26.95
CA LYS A 329 -4.57 27.38 -26.59
C LYS A 329 -5.41 27.44 -25.31
N GLU A 330 -6.40 26.58 -25.20
CA GLU A 330 -7.31 26.55 -24.04
C GLU A 330 -6.62 26.07 -22.78
N LEU A 331 -5.81 25.01 -22.90
CA LEU A 331 -5.07 24.46 -21.78
C LEU A 331 -4.03 25.46 -21.24
N LEU A 332 -3.30 26.16 -22.12
CA LEU A 332 -2.38 27.23 -21.72
C LEU A 332 -3.10 28.44 -21.09
N ALA A 333 -4.38 28.63 -21.38
CA ALA A 333 -5.23 29.62 -20.71
C ALA A 333 -5.77 29.13 -19.34
N GLY A 334 -5.41 27.91 -18.91
CA GLY A 334 -5.84 27.31 -17.65
C GLY A 334 -7.19 26.59 -17.71
N SER A 335 -7.72 26.32 -18.92
CA SER A 335 -8.97 25.60 -19.11
C SER A 335 -8.76 24.10 -18.89
N ILE A 336 -9.16 23.59 -17.71
CA ILE A 336 -9.09 22.15 -17.40
C ILE A 336 -10.18 21.36 -18.14
N SER A 337 -11.34 21.98 -18.43
CA SER A 337 -12.47 21.30 -19.07
C SER A 337 -12.12 20.69 -20.42
N THR A 338 -11.17 21.28 -21.15
CA THR A 338 -10.73 20.75 -22.45
C THR A 338 -9.99 19.40 -22.30
N ILE A 339 -9.35 19.15 -21.16
CA ILE A 339 -8.77 17.82 -20.85
C ILE A 339 -9.90 16.83 -20.54
N THR A 340 -10.93 17.27 -19.82
CA THR A 340 -12.11 16.44 -19.53
C THR A 340 -12.78 15.99 -20.83
N ASP A 341 -12.98 16.90 -21.78
CA ASP A 341 -13.56 16.59 -23.09
C ASP A 341 -12.70 15.58 -23.86
N ALA A 342 -11.39 15.81 -23.97
CA ALA A 342 -10.48 14.87 -24.62
C ALA A 342 -10.47 13.49 -23.94
N ALA A 343 -10.56 13.44 -22.61
CA ALA A 343 -10.66 12.18 -21.88
C ALA A 343 -12.00 11.48 -22.12
N MET A 344 -13.10 12.21 -22.28
CA MET A 344 -14.40 11.64 -22.62
C MET A 344 -14.43 11.06 -24.04
N ASP A 345 -13.85 11.75 -25.01
CA ASP A 345 -13.72 11.24 -26.39
C ASP A 345 -12.92 9.92 -26.41
N LEU A 346 -11.80 9.88 -25.68
CA LEU A 346 -10.97 8.68 -25.53
C LEU A 346 -11.65 7.52 -24.79
N MET A 347 -12.69 7.78 -23.99
CA MET A 347 -13.50 6.71 -23.38
C MET A 347 -14.38 5.99 -24.40
N GLU A 348 -14.72 6.63 -25.51
CA GLU A 348 -15.49 6.02 -26.60
C GLU A 348 -14.60 5.25 -27.57
N GLU A 349 -13.28 5.51 -27.56
CA GLU A 349 -12.30 4.78 -28.34
C GLU A 349 -11.92 3.42 -27.71
N ASP A 350 -11.76 2.40 -28.55
CA ASP A 350 -11.26 1.08 -28.14
C ASP A 350 -9.73 1.08 -28.08
N CYS A 351 -9.18 1.82 -27.10
CA CYS A 351 -7.75 1.88 -26.82
C CYS A 351 -7.39 1.17 -25.50
N GLU A 352 -6.29 0.41 -25.52
CA GLU A 352 -5.74 -0.26 -24.34
C GLU A 352 -4.83 0.65 -23.53
N LEU A 353 -4.19 1.63 -24.17
CA LEU A 353 -3.23 2.56 -23.58
C LEU A 353 -3.57 4.01 -23.91
N ILE A 354 -3.13 4.94 -23.06
CA ILE A 354 -3.25 6.39 -23.30
C ILE A 354 -1.85 7.00 -23.27
N ALA A 355 -1.45 7.67 -24.34
CA ALA A 355 -0.23 8.46 -24.38
C ALA A 355 -0.55 9.95 -24.17
N ILE A 356 0.24 10.62 -23.32
CA ILE A 356 0.08 12.04 -23.02
C ILE A 356 1.37 12.77 -23.41
N ASP A 357 1.26 13.71 -24.36
CA ASP A 357 2.34 14.58 -24.81
C ASP A 357 1.92 16.05 -24.64
N VAL A 358 2.53 16.71 -23.65
CA VAL A 358 2.27 18.13 -23.38
C VAL A 358 3.54 18.96 -23.31
N ASP A 359 4.64 18.45 -23.86
CA ASP A 359 5.90 19.18 -23.89
C ASP A 359 5.76 20.40 -24.81
N VAL A 360 5.74 21.59 -24.23
CA VAL A 360 5.76 22.86 -24.95
C VAL A 360 6.98 23.67 -24.50
N PRO A 361 7.85 24.11 -25.44
CA PRO A 361 9.04 24.87 -25.08
C PRO A 361 8.72 26.14 -24.29
N GLY A 362 9.35 26.31 -23.13
CA GLY A 362 9.23 27.51 -22.29
C GLY A 362 8.01 27.54 -21.35
N GLU A 363 7.22 26.47 -21.30
CA GLU A 363 6.00 26.41 -20.50
C GLU A 363 6.17 25.77 -19.11
N ASN A 364 5.12 25.88 -18.30
CA ASN A 364 5.06 25.40 -16.91
C ASN A 364 5.30 23.88 -16.82
N GLU A 365 6.31 23.49 -16.04
CA GLU A 365 6.69 22.08 -15.79
C GLU A 365 5.57 21.29 -15.09
N LEU A 366 4.61 21.96 -14.45
CA LEU A 366 3.46 21.33 -13.80
C LEU A 366 2.35 20.93 -14.78
N LEU A 367 2.41 21.36 -16.05
CA LEU A 367 1.34 21.13 -17.01
C LEU A 367 1.01 19.64 -17.19
N LEU A 368 2.04 18.81 -17.33
CA LEU A 368 1.87 17.35 -17.44
C LEU A 368 1.18 16.77 -16.20
N SER A 369 1.52 17.25 -15.00
CA SER A 369 0.89 16.78 -13.77
C SER A 369 -0.60 17.15 -13.68
N TYR A 370 -0.99 18.33 -14.19
CA TYR A 370 -2.40 18.74 -14.23
C TYR A 370 -3.21 17.89 -15.21
N VAL A 371 -2.66 17.65 -16.41
CA VAL A 371 -3.30 16.81 -17.42
C VAL A 371 -3.44 15.37 -16.94
N VAL A 372 -2.40 14.81 -16.32
CA VAL A 372 -2.45 13.47 -15.72
C VAL A 372 -3.45 13.40 -14.57
N LYS A 373 -3.49 14.41 -13.69
CA LYS A 373 -4.46 14.47 -12.57
C LYS A 373 -5.90 14.43 -13.07
N GLU A 374 -6.21 15.21 -14.10
CA GLU A 374 -7.55 15.27 -14.67
C GLU A 374 -7.88 13.98 -15.43
N ALA A 375 -7.04 13.58 -16.40
CA ALA A 375 -7.31 12.45 -17.29
C ALA A 375 -7.49 11.12 -16.52
N GLN A 376 -6.70 10.85 -15.48
CA GLN A 376 -6.80 9.60 -14.70
C GLN A 376 -8.08 9.48 -13.85
N THR A 377 -8.86 10.57 -13.72
CA THR A 377 -10.18 10.53 -13.09
C THR A 377 -11.14 9.70 -13.95
N TYR A 378 -11.07 9.87 -15.27
CA TYR A 378 -11.99 9.31 -16.25
C TYR A 378 -11.42 8.03 -16.89
N LEU A 379 -10.19 8.10 -17.37
CA LEU A 379 -9.54 7.02 -18.12
C LEU A 379 -9.03 5.93 -17.19
N LYS A 380 -9.30 4.67 -17.54
CA LYS A 380 -8.89 3.49 -16.75
C LYS A 380 -7.72 2.74 -17.38
N GLN A 381 -7.33 3.10 -18.59
CA GLN A 381 -6.17 2.59 -19.31
C GLN A 381 -4.86 3.01 -18.63
N PRO A 382 -3.80 2.18 -18.65
CA PRO A 382 -2.45 2.60 -18.27
C PRO A 382 -1.93 3.75 -19.14
N PHE A 383 -1.16 4.65 -18.53
CA PHE A 383 -0.66 5.85 -19.20
C PHE A 383 0.80 5.69 -19.61
N ILE A 384 1.12 6.25 -20.78
CA ILE A 384 2.46 6.51 -21.27
C ILE A 384 2.67 8.02 -21.23
N LEU A 385 3.60 8.47 -20.38
CA LEU A 385 3.93 9.89 -20.25
C LEU A 385 5.11 10.22 -21.16
N LYS A 386 4.88 11.05 -22.17
CA LYS A 386 5.91 11.51 -23.09
C LYS A 386 6.41 12.88 -22.64
N SER A 387 7.68 12.94 -22.24
CA SER A 387 8.36 14.20 -21.94
C SER A 387 9.88 14.06 -21.93
N ASN A 388 10.58 15.12 -22.31
CA ASN A 388 12.03 15.25 -22.17
C ASN A 388 12.43 16.12 -20.97
N ASN A 389 11.46 16.73 -20.26
CA ASN A 389 11.70 17.54 -19.07
C ASN A 389 11.64 16.67 -17.79
N PRO A 390 12.77 16.51 -17.06
CA PRO A 390 12.80 15.73 -15.82
C PRO A 390 11.82 16.23 -14.75
N SER A 391 11.71 17.55 -14.54
CA SER A 391 10.80 18.13 -13.55
C SER A 391 9.34 17.84 -13.86
N ALA A 392 8.97 17.90 -15.14
CA ALA A 392 7.60 17.61 -15.57
C ALA A 392 7.24 16.13 -15.33
N LEU A 393 8.16 15.22 -15.66
CA LEU A 393 8.00 13.80 -15.35
C LEU A 393 7.93 13.54 -13.85
N GLU A 394 8.79 14.14 -13.04
CA GLU A 394 8.74 13.98 -11.58
C GLU A 394 7.39 14.44 -11.02
N ALA A 395 6.90 15.63 -11.41
CA ALA A 395 5.62 16.14 -10.95
C ALA A 395 4.45 15.22 -11.34
N ALA A 396 4.44 14.69 -12.56
CA ALA A 396 3.37 13.83 -13.05
C ALA A 396 3.43 12.40 -12.46
N LEU A 397 4.61 11.80 -12.39
CA LEU A 397 4.80 10.45 -11.84
C LEU A 397 4.50 10.39 -10.35
N ARG A 398 4.76 11.47 -9.61
CA ARG A 398 4.40 11.59 -8.19
C ARG A 398 2.91 11.36 -7.97
N ILE A 399 2.06 11.94 -8.81
CA ILE A 399 0.59 11.91 -8.65
C ILE A 399 -0.12 10.81 -9.45
N TYR A 400 0.57 10.14 -10.37
CA TYR A 400 -0.04 9.09 -11.20
C TYR A 400 -0.38 7.83 -10.39
N LYS A 401 -1.61 7.34 -10.42
CA LYS A 401 -2.09 6.28 -9.52
C LYS A 401 -1.64 4.84 -9.88
N GLY A 402 -0.81 4.66 -10.91
CA GLY A 402 -0.32 3.35 -11.35
C GLY A 402 1.19 3.30 -11.63
N LYS A 403 1.62 2.31 -12.42
CA LYS A 403 2.99 2.18 -12.96
C LYS A 403 3.01 2.71 -14.40
N ALA A 404 3.51 3.94 -14.57
CA ALA A 404 3.52 4.59 -15.88
C ALA A 404 4.58 4.01 -16.82
N GLY A 405 4.25 4.00 -18.11
CA GLY A 405 5.27 4.00 -19.16
C GLY A 405 5.82 5.41 -19.36
N VAL A 406 7.10 5.54 -19.67
CA VAL A 406 7.74 6.83 -19.98
C VAL A 406 8.35 6.74 -21.37
N LEU A 407 8.04 7.74 -22.20
CA LEU A 407 8.64 7.93 -23.51
C LEU A 407 9.50 9.20 -23.49
N THR A 408 10.82 9.04 -23.63
CA THR A 408 11.77 10.14 -23.45
C THR A 408 13.05 9.89 -24.25
N ASN A 409 13.64 10.96 -24.79
CA ASN A 409 14.93 10.91 -25.47
C ASN A 409 16.11 11.02 -24.48
N ASN A 410 15.86 11.41 -23.22
CA ASN A 410 16.86 11.64 -22.19
C ASN A 410 16.83 10.55 -21.11
N SER A 411 16.86 9.27 -21.51
CA SER A 411 16.62 8.14 -20.58
C SER A 411 17.60 8.08 -19.41
N SER A 412 18.85 8.52 -19.58
CA SER A 412 19.84 8.58 -18.50
C SER A 412 19.44 9.55 -17.39
N ASP A 413 18.88 10.69 -17.77
CA ASP A 413 18.67 11.82 -16.86
C ASP A 413 17.42 11.60 -16.00
N VAL A 414 16.48 10.79 -16.49
CA VAL A 414 15.21 10.50 -15.81
C VAL A 414 15.16 9.10 -15.19
N ALA A 415 16.22 8.29 -15.31
CA ALA A 415 16.27 6.95 -14.72
C ALA A 415 16.06 6.96 -13.20
N GLY A 416 16.66 7.92 -12.49
CA GLY A 416 16.47 8.09 -11.05
C GLY A 416 15.02 8.43 -10.69
N ILE A 417 14.37 9.28 -11.48
CA ILE A 417 12.97 9.68 -11.30
C ILE A 417 12.03 8.50 -11.57
N MET A 418 12.26 7.77 -12.66
CA MET A 418 11.47 6.57 -12.99
C MET A 418 11.57 5.52 -11.89
N ASN A 419 12.78 5.24 -11.41
CA ASN A 419 12.97 4.28 -10.31
C ASN A 419 12.29 4.75 -9.02
N LYS A 420 12.35 6.05 -8.70
CA LYS A 420 11.73 6.63 -7.51
C LYS A 420 10.21 6.47 -7.49
N TYR A 421 9.56 6.64 -8.65
CA TYR A 421 8.09 6.60 -8.76
C TYR A 421 7.57 5.31 -9.40
N GLY A 422 8.42 4.32 -9.57
CA GLY A 422 8.06 3.00 -10.09
C GLY A 422 7.58 2.99 -11.54
N ALA A 423 8.10 3.89 -12.38
CA ALA A 423 7.83 3.98 -13.81
C ALA A 423 8.88 3.22 -14.64
N VAL A 424 8.59 2.99 -15.91
CA VAL A 424 9.45 2.24 -16.82
C VAL A 424 9.58 2.93 -18.17
N ASN A 425 10.77 2.91 -18.75
CA ASN A 425 10.98 3.40 -20.11
C ASN A 425 10.35 2.43 -21.12
N VAL A 426 9.44 2.93 -21.95
CA VAL A 426 8.74 2.13 -22.97
C VAL A 426 9.17 2.44 -24.42
N GLY A 427 10.17 3.31 -24.62
CA GLY A 427 10.61 3.72 -25.96
C GLY A 427 11.09 2.56 -26.84
N GLY A 428 11.57 1.46 -26.24
CA GLY A 428 11.93 0.24 -26.97
C GLY A 428 10.75 -0.58 -27.49
N PHE A 429 9.54 -0.38 -26.97
CA PHE A 429 8.33 -1.11 -27.37
C PHE A 429 7.48 -0.32 -28.36
N ILE A 430 7.58 1.02 -28.32
CA ILE A 430 6.84 1.95 -29.19
C ILE A 430 7.75 2.38 -30.35
N SER A 431 8.27 1.42 -31.11
CA SER A 431 9.07 1.72 -32.30
C SER A 431 8.17 1.87 -33.51
N ASN A 432 7.40 2.96 -33.59
CA ASN A 432 6.69 3.40 -34.79
C ASN A 432 6.56 4.94 -34.89
N GLU A 433 7.48 5.71 -34.29
CA GLU A 433 7.81 7.06 -34.75
C GLU A 433 9.30 7.08 -35.16
N LYS A 434 9.58 6.70 -36.40
CA LYS A 434 10.84 6.98 -37.10
C LYS A 434 10.57 7.75 -38.36
#